data_AF-A0A956HZD4-F1
#
_entry.id   AF-A0A956HZD4-F1
#
_cell.length_a   1.000
_cell.length_b   1.000
_cell.length_c   1.000
_cell.angle_alpha   90.00
_cell.angle_beta   90.00
_cell.angle_gamma   90.00
#
_symmetry.space_group_name_H-M   'P 1'
#
loop_
_entity.id
_entity.type
_entity.pdbx_description
1 polymer ?
#
loop_
_entity_poly.entity_id
_entity_poly.type
_entity_poly.pdbx_seq_one_letter_code
_entity_poly.pdbx_strand_id
1 'polypeptide(L)'
;VPLAVFGAYNASITGAAWVPPRFGKNELSGALQGHSRGIFAAFTSTNILWNRFGHNFIYNVIMLAVWFGGPLGVSLAAFGVRVSRVTLCLGIGVALSLLVTFAHDDPGLHVVGPIHYSEASAFLVLLAVAGARRVYRWAKGSLGEDWGRRALLGGLVGTAIAAMLLVVHHGAALRRQAEIHESVYSFFETDPRFEHSVVIAPPYMTVWRAQPRFAWTGSFVFEWQRPFPGNRVIFAYDRPKAVELLARDFPDRRFYLVERGGGGWSVTDIGIGGSKAPAETPAN
;
A
#
# COMPACT_ATOMS: atom_id res chain seq x y z
N VAL A 1 -5.50 -29.51 -22.75
CA VAL A 1 -6.50 -28.45 -22.52
C VAL A 1 -6.13 -27.54 -21.33
N PRO A 2 -5.88 -28.02 -20.10
CA PRO A 2 -5.64 -27.12 -18.95
C PRO A 2 -4.40 -26.24 -19.07
N LEU A 3 -3.28 -26.80 -19.57
CA LEU A 3 -2.05 -26.02 -19.81
C LEU A 3 -2.20 -24.98 -20.92
N ALA A 4 -3.01 -25.28 -21.94
CA ALA A 4 -3.28 -24.35 -23.03
C ALA A 4 -4.20 -23.20 -22.58
N VAL A 5 -5.21 -23.49 -21.76
CA VAL A 5 -6.08 -22.48 -21.14
C VAL A 5 -5.29 -21.62 -20.16
N PHE A 6 -4.45 -22.23 -19.32
CA PHE A 6 -3.57 -21.51 -18.39
C PHE A 6 -2.56 -20.63 -19.14
N GLY A 7 -1.93 -21.15 -20.19
CA GLY A 7 -1.02 -20.38 -21.03
C GLY A 7 -1.73 -19.25 -21.77
N ALA A 8 -2.94 -19.46 -22.29
CA ALA A 8 -3.74 -18.43 -22.95
C ALA A 8 -4.17 -17.33 -21.97
N TYR A 9 -4.60 -17.70 -20.76
CA TYR A 9 -4.92 -16.76 -19.69
C TYR A 9 -3.71 -15.92 -19.30
N ASN A 10 -2.56 -16.55 -19.03
CA ASN A 10 -1.31 -15.85 -18.73
C ASN A 10 -0.89 -14.91 -19.86
N ALA A 11 -0.95 -15.38 -21.11
CA ALA A 11 -0.62 -14.58 -22.29
C ALA A 11 -1.56 -13.38 -22.45
N SER A 12 -2.85 -13.54 -22.16
CA SER A 12 -3.83 -12.46 -22.26
C SER A 12 -3.62 -11.34 -21.25
N ILE A 13 -3.07 -11.65 -20.07
CA ILE A 13 -2.83 -10.67 -19.00
C ILE A 13 -1.42 -10.08 -19.06
N THR A 14 -0.42 -10.89 -19.37
CA THR A 14 0.99 -10.50 -19.23
C THR A 14 1.72 -10.32 -20.57
N GLY A 15 1.11 -10.75 -21.67
CA GLY A 15 1.75 -10.87 -22.98
C GLY A 15 2.64 -12.12 -23.12
N ALA A 16 2.75 -12.97 -22.08
CA ALA A 16 3.56 -14.18 -22.11
C ALA A 16 2.87 -15.37 -21.43
N ALA A 17 2.75 -16.50 -22.13
CA ALA A 17 2.04 -17.68 -21.62
C ALA A 17 2.67 -18.31 -20.35
N TRP A 18 3.95 -18.04 -20.11
CA TRP A 18 4.73 -18.61 -19.01
C TRP A 18 4.87 -17.65 -17.82
N VAL A 19 4.39 -16.41 -17.93
CA VAL A 19 4.44 -15.41 -16.85
C VAL A 19 3.12 -15.44 -16.08
N PRO A 20 3.12 -15.79 -14.78
CA PRO A 20 1.94 -15.69 -13.95
C PRO A 20 1.34 -14.26 -13.96
N PRO A 21 0.00 -14.12 -13.99
CA PRO A 21 -0.70 -12.83 -14.05
C PRO A 21 -0.27 -11.79 -13.02
N ARG A 22 0.11 -12.22 -11.82
CA ARG A 22 0.62 -11.35 -10.76
C ARG A 22 1.91 -10.58 -11.12
N PHE A 23 2.56 -10.98 -12.21
CA PHE A 23 3.77 -10.33 -12.74
C PHE A 23 3.48 -9.54 -14.04
N GLY A 24 2.20 -9.27 -14.34
CA GLY A 24 1.78 -8.44 -15.46
C GLY A 24 2.22 -6.98 -15.30
N LYS A 25 2.46 -6.32 -16.43
CA LYS A 25 2.90 -4.91 -16.46
C LYS A 25 1.87 -4.02 -15.75
N ASN A 26 2.34 -3.25 -14.78
CA ASN A 26 1.53 -2.25 -14.10
C ASN A 26 1.48 -0.92 -14.88
N GLU A 27 0.28 -0.38 -15.12
CA GLU A 27 0.10 0.95 -15.72
C GLU A 27 0.65 2.08 -14.83
N LEU A 28 0.66 1.91 -13.50
CA LEU A 28 1.31 2.84 -12.54
C LEU A 28 2.84 2.77 -12.58
N SER A 29 3.42 1.62 -12.89
CA SER A 29 4.87 1.45 -13.05
C SER A 29 5.37 1.94 -14.42
N GLY A 30 4.50 2.04 -15.42
CA GLY A 30 4.85 2.41 -16.79
C GLY A 30 5.55 3.76 -16.94
N ALA A 31 5.35 4.69 -16.00
CA ALA A 31 6.02 5.99 -15.98
C ALA A 31 7.40 5.99 -15.26
N LEU A 32 7.71 4.98 -14.44
CA LEU A 32 8.93 4.92 -13.62
C LEU A 32 9.84 3.72 -13.93
N GLN A 33 9.32 2.64 -14.53
CA GLN A 33 10.07 1.43 -14.89
C GLN A 33 10.27 1.35 -16.39
N GLY A 34 11.15 2.22 -16.88
CA GLY A 34 11.74 2.03 -18.20
C GLY A 34 12.54 0.73 -18.22
N HIS A 35 12.14 -0.19 -19.10
CA HIS A 35 12.85 -1.39 -19.54
C HIS A 35 12.78 -2.62 -18.61
N SER A 36 11.85 -3.52 -18.91
CA SER A 36 11.99 -4.94 -18.54
C SER A 36 13.27 -5.47 -19.20
N ARG A 37 14.31 -5.77 -18.42
CA ARG A 37 15.64 -6.18 -18.91
C ARG A 37 15.66 -7.64 -19.42
N GLY A 38 14.50 -8.30 -19.48
CA GLY A 38 14.36 -9.68 -19.96
C GLY A 38 14.77 -10.73 -18.92
N ILE A 39 14.41 -11.98 -19.16
CA ILE A 39 14.61 -13.11 -18.22
C ILE A 39 16.07 -13.29 -17.84
N PHE A 40 16.97 -13.19 -18.83
CA PHE A 40 18.38 -13.51 -18.65
C PHE A 40 19.22 -12.37 -18.07
N ALA A 41 18.67 -11.17 -17.88
CA ALA A 41 19.45 -10.04 -17.34
C ALA A 41 19.95 -10.24 -15.91
N ALA A 42 19.32 -11.11 -15.12
CA ALA A 42 19.86 -11.50 -13.82
C ALA A 42 21.22 -12.21 -13.93
N PHE A 43 21.49 -12.89 -15.06
CA PHE A 43 22.76 -13.59 -15.31
C PHE A 43 23.83 -12.69 -15.94
N THR A 44 23.46 -11.49 -16.40
CA THR A 44 24.40 -10.55 -17.03
C THR A 44 24.99 -9.54 -16.06
N SER A 45 24.42 -9.40 -14.85
CA SER A 45 24.93 -8.46 -13.85
C SER A 45 24.54 -8.85 -12.43
N THR A 46 25.53 -8.89 -11.54
CA THR A 46 25.36 -9.11 -10.09
C THR A 46 24.45 -8.06 -9.45
N ASN A 47 24.48 -6.81 -9.92
CA ASN A 47 23.61 -5.75 -9.42
C ASN A 47 22.14 -6.01 -9.79
N ILE A 48 21.88 -6.53 -10.99
CA ILE A 48 20.52 -6.88 -11.43
C ILE A 48 20.02 -8.09 -10.63
N LEU A 49 20.87 -9.10 -10.43
CA LEU A 49 20.54 -10.26 -9.61
C LEU A 49 20.15 -9.86 -8.18
N TRP A 50 20.97 -9.06 -7.51
CA TRP A 50 20.70 -8.61 -6.15
C TRP A 50 19.46 -7.71 -6.08
N ASN A 51 19.25 -6.87 -7.09
CA ASN A 51 18.05 -6.05 -7.17
C ASN A 51 16.78 -6.92 -7.24
N ARG A 52 16.74 -7.92 -8.14
CA ARG A 52 15.61 -8.86 -8.24
C ARG A 52 15.47 -9.75 -7.01
N PHE A 53 16.58 -10.16 -6.39
CA PHE A 53 16.54 -10.90 -5.14
C PHE A 53 15.88 -10.08 -4.03
N GLY A 54 16.33 -8.84 -3.81
CA GLY A 54 15.81 -7.99 -2.74
C GLY A 54 14.39 -7.49 -3.03
N HIS A 55 14.25 -6.72 -4.10
CA HIS A 55 12.99 -6.01 -4.41
C HIS A 55 11.89 -6.92 -4.92
N ASN A 56 12.22 -8.08 -5.50
CA ASN A 56 11.20 -8.99 -6.02
C ASN A 56 11.10 -10.24 -5.14
N PHE A 57 12.13 -11.08 -5.05
CA PHE A 57 12.03 -12.37 -4.34
C PHE A 57 11.75 -12.21 -2.84
N ILE A 58 12.61 -11.50 -2.11
CA ILE A 58 12.50 -11.34 -0.66
C ILE A 58 11.24 -10.55 -0.30
N TYR A 59 10.95 -9.47 -1.04
CA TYR A 59 9.69 -8.76 -0.88
C TYR A 59 8.48 -9.69 -1.04
N ASN A 60 8.47 -10.54 -2.09
CA ASN A 60 7.39 -11.50 -2.32
C ASN A 60 7.25 -12.52 -1.20
N VAL A 61 8.37 -13.05 -0.70
CA VAL A 61 8.37 -13.98 0.44
C VAL A 61 7.80 -13.30 1.69
N ILE A 62 8.24 -12.08 2.01
CA ILE A 62 7.78 -11.33 3.18
C ILE A 62 6.29 -11.03 3.09
N MET A 63 5.84 -10.49 1.95
CA MET A 63 4.42 -10.16 1.76
C MET A 63 3.56 -11.41 1.81
N LEU A 64 3.97 -12.49 1.15
CA LEU A 64 3.26 -13.77 1.23
C LEU A 64 3.20 -14.27 2.67
N ALA A 65 4.28 -14.18 3.44
CA ALA A 65 4.29 -14.57 4.85
C ALA A 65 3.35 -13.70 5.69
N VAL A 66 3.43 -12.37 5.57
CA VAL A 66 2.58 -11.43 6.33
C VAL A 66 1.10 -11.68 6.05
N TRP A 67 0.71 -11.86 4.79
CA TRP A 67 -0.69 -12.03 4.40
C TRP A 67 -1.21 -13.46 4.56
N PHE A 68 -0.34 -14.47 4.51
CA PHE A 68 -0.68 -15.88 4.69
C PHE A 68 -0.65 -16.32 6.17
N GLY A 69 -1.13 -15.47 7.09
CA GLY A 69 -1.21 -15.81 8.51
C GLY A 69 0.14 -15.80 9.24
N GLY A 70 1.12 -15.07 8.72
CA GLY A 70 2.39 -14.81 9.39
C GLY A 70 3.29 -16.05 9.52
N PRO A 71 4.20 -16.03 10.51
CA PRO A 71 5.12 -17.14 10.79
C PRO A 71 4.41 -18.47 11.05
N LEU A 72 3.22 -18.44 11.66
CA LEU A 72 2.43 -19.63 11.94
C LEU A 72 1.93 -20.28 10.66
N GLY A 73 1.32 -19.52 9.76
CA GLY A 73 0.86 -20.03 8.47
C GLY A 73 2.00 -20.62 7.65
N VAL A 74 3.13 -19.92 7.57
CA VAL A 74 4.34 -20.40 6.87
C VAL A 74 4.85 -21.72 7.47
N SER A 75 4.90 -21.82 8.79
CA SER A 75 5.37 -23.02 9.49
C SER A 75 4.43 -24.20 9.25
N LEU A 76 3.11 -24.00 9.34
CA LEU A 76 2.12 -25.01 9.02
C LEU A 76 2.23 -25.46 7.56
N ALA A 77 2.38 -24.55 6.62
CA ALA A 77 2.60 -24.89 5.22
C ALA A 77 3.86 -25.73 5.04
N ALA A 78 4.97 -25.37 5.67
CA ALA A 78 6.23 -26.11 5.62
C ALA A 78 6.08 -27.56 6.16
N PHE A 79 5.37 -27.76 7.27
CA PHE A 79 5.05 -29.09 7.79
C PHE A 79 4.13 -29.90 6.85
N GLY A 80 3.31 -29.21 6.07
CA GLY A 80 2.37 -29.78 5.11
C GLY A 80 3.00 -30.27 3.81
N VAL A 81 4.11 -29.66 3.34
CA VAL A 81 4.73 -29.95 2.03
C VAL A 81 4.94 -31.45 1.82
N ARG A 82 5.42 -32.17 2.84
CA ARG A 82 5.77 -33.60 2.72
C ARG A 82 4.71 -34.55 3.26
N VAL A 83 3.45 -34.12 3.40
CA VAL A 83 2.37 -35.01 3.85
C VAL A 83 1.95 -36.01 2.77
N SER A 84 2.02 -35.62 1.50
CA SER A 84 1.66 -36.43 0.34
C SER A 84 2.43 -36.00 -0.92
N ARG A 85 2.32 -36.79 -2.00
CA ARG A 85 2.85 -36.38 -3.32
C ARG A 85 2.17 -35.09 -3.83
N VAL A 86 0.87 -34.95 -3.60
CA VAL A 86 0.10 -33.77 -4.01
C VAL A 86 0.60 -32.51 -3.30
N THR A 87 0.74 -32.56 -1.97
CA THR A 87 1.27 -31.43 -1.20
C THR A 87 2.71 -31.11 -1.58
N LEU A 88 3.51 -32.11 -1.96
CA LEU A 88 4.87 -31.86 -2.44
C LEU A 88 4.85 -31.09 -3.76
N CYS A 89 4.01 -31.50 -4.72
CA CYS A 89 3.81 -30.78 -5.97
C CYS A 89 3.31 -29.35 -5.74
N LEU A 90 2.39 -29.14 -4.80
CA LEU A 90 1.92 -27.80 -4.43
C LEU A 90 3.06 -26.94 -3.85
N GLY A 91 3.87 -27.50 -2.94
CA GLY A 91 5.03 -26.80 -2.37
C GLY A 91 6.07 -26.43 -3.43
N ILE A 92 6.34 -27.34 -4.37
CA ILE A 92 7.20 -27.07 -5.53
C ILE A 92 6.59 -25.98 -6.41
N GLY A 93 5.30 -26.03 -6.70
CA GLY A 93 4.59 -25.01 -7.48
C GLY A 93 4.72 -23.61 -6.87
N VAL A 94 4.51 -23.49 -5.55
CA VAL A 94 4.70 -22.23 -4.82
C VAL A 94 6.16 -21.77 -4.91
N ALA A 95 7.12 -22.66 -4.68
CA ALA A 95 8.55 -22.33 -4.77
C ALA A 95 8.96 -21.87 -6.18
N LEU A 96 8.53 -22.59 -7.22
CA LEU A 96 8.77 -22.22 -8.61
C LEU A 96 8.14 -20.87 -8.94
N SER A 97 6.92 -20.61 -8.46
CA SER A 97 6.26 -19.33 -8.65
C SER A 97 7.07 -18.17 -8.05
N LEU A 98 7.70 -18.38 -6.89
CA LEU A 98 8.60 -17.41 -6.27
C LEU A 98 9.90 -17.29 -7.08
N LEU A 99 10.45 -18.38 -7.61
CA LEU A 99 11.67 -18.31 -8.44
C LEU A 99 11.48 -17.50 -9.73
N VAL A 100 10.25 -17.40 -10.26
CA VAL A 100 9.94 -16.50 -11.38
C VAL A 100 10.23 -15.02 -11.04
N THR A 101 10.32 -14.64 -9.76
CA THR A 101 10.72 -13.27 -9.39
C THR A 101 12.14 -12.91 -9.79
N PHE A 102 13.02 -13.91 -9.99
CA PHE A 102 14.36 -13.67 -10.54
C PHE A 102 14.36 -13.41 -12.05
N ALA A 103 13.28 -13.77 -12.73
CA ALA A 103 13.16 -13.68 -14.19
C ALA A 103 12.46 -12.40 -14.68
N HIS A 104 11.98 -11.53 -13.80
CA HIS A 104 11.28 -10.31 -14.20
C HIS A 104 11.59 -9.15 -13.24
N ASP A 105 11.39 -7.92 -13.72
CA ASP A 105 11.74 -6.69 -13.01
C ASP A 105 10.55 -6.04 -12.30
N ASP A 106 9.33 -6.57 -12.49
CA ASP A 106 8.16 -6.09 -11.76
C ASP A 106 8.22 -6.64 -10.33
N PRO A 107 8.10 -5.82 -9.29
CA PRO A 107 7.89 -6.34 -7.96
C PRO A 107 6.40 -6.73 -7.88
N GLY A 108 6.08 -7.94 -8.34
CA GLY A 108 4.71 -8.45 -8.61
C GLY A 108 3.67 -8.47 -7.47
N LEU A 109 3.89 -7.76 -6.38
CA LEU A 109 2.95 -7.60 -5.26
C LEU A 109 2.64 -6.14 -4.92
N HIS A 110 3.26 -5.17 -5.61
CA HIS A 110 2.99 -3.75 -5.35
C HIS A 110 1.66 -3.26 -5.95
N VAL A 111 1.01 -4.05 -6.79
CA VAL A 111 -0.01 -3.53 -7.71
C VAL A 111 -1.41 -3.49 -7.09
N VAL A 112 -1.90 -4.51 -6.40
CA VAL A 112 -3.28 -4.47 -5.86
C VAL A 112 -3.56 -5.46 -4.70
N GLY A 113 -3.22 -5.08 -3.47
CA GLY A 113 -3.80 -5.63 -2.23
C GLY A 113 -3.94 -7.18 -2.10
N PRO A 114 -4.85 -7.66 -1.23
CA PRO A 114 -4.97 -9.08 -0.88
C PRO A 114 -5.36 -10.04 -2.01
N ILE A 115 -5.90 -9.52 -3.10
CA ILE A 115 -6.62 -10.32 -4.11
C ILE A 115 -5.65 -11.06 -5.03
N HIS A 116 -4.46 -10.51 -5.31
CA HIS A 116 -3.43 -11.21 -6.10
C HIS A 116 -2.66 -12.28 -5.29
N TYR A 117 -2.85 -12.36 -3.96
CA TYR A 117 -2.38 -13.52 -3.19
C TYR A 117 -3.19 -14.78 -3.49
N SER A 118 -4.38 -14.68 -4.09
CA SER A 118 -5.29 -15.82 -4.33
C SER A 118 -4.60 -17.00 -5.04
N GLU A 119 -3.72 -16.72 -6.01
CA GLU A 119 -3.03 -17.76 -6.79
C GLU A 119 -2.09 -18.63 -5.95
N ALA A 120 -1.34 -18.06 -5.01
CA ALA A 120 -0.44 -18.83 -4.13
C ALA A 120 -1.12 -19.23 -2.81
N SER A 121 -2.05 -18.41 -2.31
CA SER A 121 -2.72 -18.62 -1.03
C SER A 121 -3.59 -19.87 -1.03
N ALA A 122 -4.29 -20.19 -2.12
CA ALA A 122 -5.07 -21.42 -2.20
C ALA A 122 -4.19 -22.66 -1.95
N PHE A 123 -3.03 -22.73 -2.59
CA PHE A 123 -2.08 -23.82 -2.40
C PHE A 123 -1.46 -23.81 -1.01
N LEU A 124 -1.09 -22.64 -0.51
CA LEU A 124 -0.55 -22.49 0.84
C LEU A 124 -1.57 -22.88 1.92
N VAL A 125 -2.86 -22.55 1.77
CA VAL A 125 -3.93 -22.99 2.69
C VAL A 125 -4.00 -24.51 2.73
N LEU A 126 -3.99 -25.17 1.56
CA LEU A 126 -4.00 -26.64 1.50
C LEU A 126 -2.78 -27.25 2.19
N LEU A 127 -1.60 -26.65 2.00
CA LEU A 127 -0.38 -27.05 2.71
C LEU A 127 -0.53 -26.84 4.22
N ALA A 128 -1.00 -25.67 4.66
CA ALA A 128 -1.17 -25.37 6.07
C ALA A 128 -2.18 -26.28 6.75
N VAL A 129 -3.29 -26.65 6.09
CA VAL A 129 -4.26 -27.63 6.60
C VAL A 129 -3.62 -29.01 6.73
N ALA A 130 -2.85 -29.45 5.72
CA ALA A 130 -2.13 -30.71 5.78
C ALA A 130 -1.10 -30.73 6.94
N GLY A 131 -0.37 -29.64 7.12
CA GLY A 131 0.57 -29.44 8.22
C GLY A 131 -0.12 -29.40 9.58
N ALA A 132 -1.23 -28.66 9.71
CA ALA A 132 -2.04 -28.60 10.93
C ALA A 132 -2.56 -29.99 11.32
N ARG A 133 -3.04 -30.80 10.35
CA ARG A 133 -3.45 -32.19 10.60
C ARG A 133 -2.27 -33.07 11.04
N ARG A 134 -1.06 -32.83 10.54
CA ARG A 134 0.15 -33.56 10.95
C ARG A 134 0.54 -33.18 12.38
N VAL A 135 0.62 -31.89 12.68
CA VAL A 135 0.87 -31.36 14.03
C VAL A 135 -0.18 -31.88 14.99
N TYR A 136 -1.46 -31.89 14.59
CA TYR A 136 -2.56 -32.37 15.41
C TYR A 136 -2.37 -33.84 15.83
N ARG A 137 -2.07 -34.70 14.86
CA ARG A 137 -1.85 -36.13 15.12
C ARG A 137 -0.64 -36.38 16.00
N TRP A 138 0.45 -35.67 15.76
CA TRP A 138 1.66 -35.74 16.58
C TRP A 138 1.38 -35.30 18.02
N ALA A 139 0.77 -34.13 18.19
CA ALA A 139 0.42 -33.58 19.49
C ALA A 139 -0.57 -34.47 20.25
N LYS A 140 -1.55 -35.10 19.59
CA LYS A 140 -2.44 -36.07 20.23
C LYS A 140 -1.69 -37.25 20.83
N GLY A 141 -0.68 -37.76 20.12
CA GLY A 141 0.16 -38.85 20.61
C GLY A 141 1.08 -38.45 21.76
N SER A 142 1.55 -37.19 21.78
CA SER A 142 2.56 -36.74 22.75
C SER A 142 1.99 -35.99 23.97
N LEU A 143 0.84 -35.34 23.84
CA LEU A 143 0.29 -34.40 24.84
C LEU A 143 -1.05 -34.87 25.43
N GLY A 144 -1.52 -36.07 25.07
CA GLY A 144 -2.77 -36.66 25.57
C GLY A 144 -4.01 -36.19 24.82
N GLU A 145 -5.19 -36.73 25.18
CA GLU A 145 -6.42 -36.49 24.42
C GLU A 145 -6.95 -35.04 24.50
N ASP A 146 -6.68 -34.35 25.61
CA ASP A 146 -7.19 -32.99 25.87
C ASP A 146 -6.46 -31.88 25.12
N TRP A 147 -5.32 -32.17 24.48
CA TRP A 147 -4.46 -31.13 23.92
C TRP A 147 -5.20 -30.27 22.90
N GLY A 148 -6.12 -30.86 22.11
CA GLY A 148 -6.87 -30.14 21.07
C GLY A 148 -7.76 -29.05 21.66
N ARG A 149 -8.40 -29.33 22.81
CA ARG A 149 -9.17 -28.33 23.56
C ARG A 149 -8.27 -27.24 24.12
N ARG A 150 -7.10 -27.60 24.67
CA ARG A 150 -6.12 -26.63 25.19
C ARG A 150 -5.56 -25.73 24.09
N ALA A 151 -5.26 -26.29 22.92
CA ALA A 151 -4.79 -25.55 21.76
C ALA A 151 -5.85 -24.60 21.21
N LEU A 152 -7.11 -25.04 21.13
CA LEU A 152 -8.23 -24.17 20.75
C LEU A 152 -8.40 -23.02 21.74
N LEU A 153 -8.41 -23.31 23.05
CA LEU A 153 -8.56 -22.29 24.08
C LEU A 153 -7.39 -21.29 24.07
N GLY A 154 -6.16 -21.79 23.98
CA GLY A 154 -4.96 -20.96 23.85
C GLY A 154 -4.97 -20.13 22.57
N GLY A 155 -5.45 -20.68 21.46
CA GLY A 155 -5.66 -19.95 20.21
C GLY A 155 -6.67 -18.81 20.36
N LEU A 156 -7.84 -19.07 20.97
CA LEU A 156 -8.86 -18.05 21.21
C LEU A 156 -8.35 -16.92 22.13
N VAL A 157 -7.67 -17.27 23.22
CA VAL A 157 -7.04 -16.29 24.13
C VAL A 157 -5.98 -15.49 23.40
N GLY A 158 -5.11 -16.14 22.62
CA GLY A 158 -4.09 -15.49 21.81
C GLY A 158 -4.69 -14.54 20.78
N THR A 159 -5.76 -14.93 20.09
CA THR A 159 -6.48 -14.08 19.14
C THR A 159 -7.12 -12.88 19.84
N ALA A 160 -7.74 -13.06 21.01
CA ALA A 160 -8.32 -11.96 21.78
C ALA A 160 -7.25 -10.94 22.20
N ILE A 161 -6.10 -11.42 22.70
CA ILE A 161 -4.96 -10.57 23.06
C ILE A 161 -4.44 -9.84 21.83
N ALA A 162 -4.22 -10.55 20.73
CA ALA A 162 -3.73 -9.96 19.48
C ALA A 162 -4.69 -8.90 18.93
N ALA A 163 -6.01 -9.15 18.97
CA ALA A 163 -7.03 -8.19 18.55
C ALA A 163 -7.01 -6.93 19.42
N MET A 164 -6.91 -7.07 20.75
CA MET A 164 -6.78 -5.92 21.65
C MET A 164 -5.51 -5.11 21.36
N LEU A 165 -4.36 -5.77 21.20
CA LEU A 165 -3.11 -5.10 20.82
C LEU A 165 -3.23 -4.37 19.48
N LEU A 166 -3.89 -5.01 18.50
CA LEU A 166 -4.12 -4.44 17.19
C LEU A 166 -4.98 -3.17 17.29
N VAL A 167 -6.06 -3.20 18.08
CA VAL A 167 -6.94 -2.04 18.32
C VAL A 167 -6.17 -0.90 18.98
N VAL A 168 -5.40 -1.17 20.04
CA VAL A 168 -4.62 -0.14 20.73
C VAL A 168 -3.56 0.47 19.80
N HIS A 169 -2.82 -0.38 19.09
CA HIS A 169 -1.77 0.07 18.18
C HIS A 169 -2.32 0.89 17.01
N HIS A 170 -3.35 0.38 16.33
CA HIS A 170 -3.95 1.09 15.20
C HIS A 170 -4.73 2.32 15.65
N GLY A 171 -5.39 2.30 16.80
CA GLY A 171 -6.03 3.49 17.38
C GLY A 171 -5.03 4.60 17.65
N ALA A 172 -3.87 4.28 18.23
CA ALA A 172 -2.79 5.26 18.43
C ALA A 172 -2.18 5.75 17.09
N ALA A 173 -2.06 4.88 16.10
CA ALA A 173 -1.61 5.27 14.75
C ALA A 173 -2.61 6.21 14.07
N LEU A 174 -3.90 5.89 14.10
CA LEU A 174 -4.98 6.70 13.54
C LEU A 174 -5.07 8.06 14.23
N ARG A 175 -4.91 8.11 15.56
CA ARG A 175 -4.84 9.38 16.30
C ARG A 175 -3.69 10.25 15.82
N ARG A 176 -2.48 9.68 15.68
CA ARG A 176 -1.32 10.42 15.15
C ARG A 176 -1.54 10.91 13.73
N GLN A 177 -2.21 10.13 12.89
CA GLN A 177 -2.60 10.56 11.54
C GLN A 177 -3.63 11.70 11.57
N ALA A 178 -4.63 11.60 12.45
CA ALA A 178 -5.62 12.66 12.65
C ALA A 178 -4.96 13.96 13.12
N GLU A 179 -3.99 13.90 14.03
CA GLU A 179 -3.22 15.07 14.48
C GLU A 179 -2.46 15.76 13.34
N ILE A 180 -1.94 15.01 12.36
CA ILE A 180 -1.33 15.60 11.15
C ILE A 180 -2.38 16.39 10.37
N HIS A 181 -3.54 15.78 10.09
CA HIS A 181 -4.63 16.43 9.36
C HIS A 181 -5.15 17.67 10.08
N GLU A 182 -5.47 17.53 11.35
CA GLU A 182 -5.91 18.64 12.19
C GLU A 182 -4.87 19.75 12.16
N SER A 183 -3.59 19.48 12.41
CA SER A 183 -2.55 20.50 12.46
C SER A 183 -2.30 21.21 11.12
N VAL A 184 -2.36 20.49 9.98
CA VAL A 184 -2.10 21.09 8.67
C VAL A 184 -3.32 21.86 8.17
N TYR A 185 -4.52 21.30 8.27
CA TYR A 185 -5.74 21.97 7.80
C TYR A 185 -6.14 23.13 8.70
N SER A 186 -6.07 22.98 10.03
CA SER A 186 -6.44 24.06 10.95
C SER A 186 -5.63 25.34 10.73
N PHE A 187 -4.36 25.25 10.31
CA PHE A 187 -3.57 26.43 9.93
C PHE A 187 -4.25 27.27 8.83
N PHE A 188 -4.85 26.63 7.83
CA PHE A 188 -5.56 27.31 6.75
C PHE A 188 -7.02 27.58 7.10
N GLU A 189 -7.69 26.67 7.80
CA GLU A 189 -9.12 26.76 8.05
C GLU A 189 -9.49 27.70 9.19
N THR A 190 -8.59 27.95 10.14
CA THR A 190 -8.88 28.84 11.30
C THR A 190 -8.50 30.30 11.05
N ASP A 191 -7.59 30.55 10.10
CA ASP A 191 -7.12 31.90 9.79
C ASP A 191 -8.06 32.56 8.76
N PRO A 192 -8.74 33.67 9.11
CA PRO A 192 -9.72 34.31 8.23
C PRO A 192 -9.17 34.75 6.88
N ARG A 193 -7.85 34.95 6.74
CA ARG A 193 -7.28 35.37 5.45
C ARG A 193 -7.45 34.33 4.34
N PHE A 194 -7.57 33.05 4.71
CA PHE A 194 -7.76 31.96 3.77
C PHE A 194 -9.24 31.64 3.54
N GLU A 195 -10.15 32.37 4.18
CA GLU A 195 -11.57 32.18 3.94
C GLU A 195 -11.89 32.43 2.46
N HIS A 196 -12.60 31.47 1.85
CA HIS A 196 -12.97 31.52 0.44
C HIS A 196 -11.75 31.65 -0.49
N SER A 197 -10.72 30.83 -0.26
CA SER A 197 -9.47 30.86 -1.03
C SER A 197 -9.16 29.56 -1.75
N VAL A 198 -8.24 29.66 -2.71
CA VAL A 198 -7.55 28.54 -3.37
C VAL A 198 -6.08 28.58 -2.96
N VAL A 199 -5.59 27.50 -2.38
CA VAL A 199 -4.20 27.33 -1.94
C VAL A 199 -3.51 26.36 -2.90
N ILE A 200 -2.53 26.87 -3.63
CA ILE A 200 -1.62 26.10 -4.46
C ILE A 200 -0.50 25.57 -3.57
N ALA A 201 -0.40 24.26 -3.45
CA ALA A 201 0.49 23.60 -2.50
C ALA A 201 1.27 22.44 -3.13
N PRO A 202 2.47 22.11 -2.60
CA PRO A 202 3.17 20.89 -2.99
C PRO A 202 2.41 19.65 -2.49
N PRO A 203 2.89 18.42 -2.80
CA PRO A 203 2.29 17.20 -2.26
C PRO A 203 2.07 17.28 -0.75
N TYR A 204 0.87 16.89 -0.27
CA TYR A 204 0.49 16.99 1.14
C TYR A 204 1.53 16.34 2.06
N MET A 205 2.09 15.20 1.64
CA MET A 205 3.19 14.53 2.34
C MET A 205 4.41 15.41 2.58
N THR A 206 4.79 16.20 1.57
CA THR A 206 5.93 17.11 1.67
C THR A 206 5.65 18.14 2.76
N VAL A 207 4.43 18.69 2.81
CA VAL A 207 4.05 19.72 3.79
C VAL A 207 4.14 19.21 5.22
N TRP A 208 3.51 18.10 5.55
CA TRP A 208 3.53 17.64 6.95
C TRP A 208 4.88 17.05 7.37
N ARG A 209 5.64 16.41 6.46
CA ARG A 209 6.97 15.87 6.80
C ARG A 209 8.00 16.95 7.12
N ALA A 210 7.82 18.17 6.62
CA ALA A 210 8.70 19.29 6.95
C ALA A 210 8.50 19.77 8.40
N GLN A 211 7.42 19.39 9.08
CA GLN A 211 7.23 19.69 10.48
C GLN A 211 7.99 18.67 11.35
N PRO A 212 8.93 19.10 12.22
CA PRO A 212 9.76 18.19 13.00
C PRO A 212 8.97 17.18 13.85
N ARG A 213 7.81 17.60 14.39
CA ARG A 213 6.90 16.75 15.18
C ARG A 213 6.38 15.55 14.37
N PHE A 214 6.16 15.71 13.08
CA PHE A 214 5.52 14.69 12.24
C PHE A 214 6.50 13.95 11.33
N ALA A 215 7.76 14.40 11.20
CA ALA A 215 8.75 13.82 10.30
C ALA A 215 8.87 12.28 10.34
N TRP A 216 8.62 11.67 11.50
CA TRP A 216 8.70 10.22 11.73
C TRP A 216 7.35 9.49 11.80
N THR A 217 6.23 10.20 11.61
CA THR A 217 4.89 9.60 11.68
C THR A 217 4.52 9.02 10.32
N GLY A 218 4.14 7.74 10.25
CA GLY A 218 3.61 7.13 9.03
C GLY A 218 2.15 7.50 8.79
N SER A 219 1.79 7.84 7.55
CA SER A 219 0.41 8.08 7.13
C SER A 219 0.08 7.27 5.87
N PHE A 220 -1.19 6.91 5.70
CA PHE A 220 -1.73 6.37 4.43
C PHE A 220 -2.42 7.46 3.60
N VAL A 221 -2.52 8.69 4.13
CA VAL A 221 -3.08 9.84 3.42
C VAL A 221 -1.93 10.73 2.96
N PHE A 222 -1.70 10.70 1.65
CA PHE A 222 -0.61 11.42 0.99
C PHE A 222 -1.09 12.61 0.16
N GLU A 223 -2.40 12.80 0.10
CA GLU A 223 -3.05 13.75 -0.79
C GLU A 223 -3.83 14.80 -0.02
N TRP A 224 -3.95 15.99 -0.61
CA TRP A 224 -4.91 16.99 -0.15
C TRP A 224 -6.34 16.48 -0.34
N GLN A 225 -7.26 16.99 0.47
CA GLN A 225 -8.67 16.72 0.33
C GLN A 225 -9.12 17.14 -1.08
N ARG A 226 -9.91 16.28 -1.73
CA ARG A 226 -10.44 16.58 -3.05
C ARG A 226 -11.27 17.87 -3.00
N PRO A 227 -11.10 18.77 -3.97
CA PRO A 227 -11.82 20.03 -3.99
C PRO A 227 -13.33 19.77 -4.14
N PHE A 228 -14.13 20.45 -3.33
CA PHE A 228 -15.59 20.52 -3.47
C PHE A 228 -16.03 21.99 -3.40
N PRO A 229 -17.06 22.43 -4.16
CA PRO A 229 -17.42 23.85 -4.26
C PRO A 229 -17.75 24.54 -2.93
N GLY A 230 -18.27 23.79 -1.96
CA GLY A 230 -18.59 24.29 -0.62
C GLY A 230 -17.40 24.38 0.34
N ASN A 231 -16.19 24.00 -0.07
CA ASN A 231 -15.02 24.07 0.81
C ASN A 231 -14.65 25.52 1.12
N ARG A 232 -14.37 25.81 2.39
CA ARG A 232 -13.83 27.11 2.82
C ARG A 232 -12.49 27.41 2.16
N VAL A 233 -11.62 26.40 2.08
CA VAL A 233 -10.30 26.44 1.43
C VAL A 233 -10.23 25.31 0.41
N ILE A 234 -9.83 25.64 -0.82
CA ILE A 234 -9.59 24.65 -1.88
C ILE A 234 -8.09 24.44 -2.02
N PHE A 235 -7.62 23.20 -1.90
CA PHE A 235 -6.21 22.86 -2.13
C PHE A 235 -6.01 22.30 -3.53
N ALA A 236 -5.01 22.81 -4.23
CA ALA A 236 -4.60 22.30 -5.53
C ALA A 236 -3.10 22.09 -5.58
N TYR A 237 -2.67 21.08 -6.33
CA TYR A 237 -1.24 20.84 -6.53
C TYR A 237 -0.62 21.93 -7.39
N ASP A 238 0.58 22.35 -7.01
CA ASP A 238 1.42 23.17 -7.86
C ASP A 238 1.80 22.39 -9.13
N ARG A 239 1.20 22.80 -10.26
CA ARG A 239 1.41 22.23 -11.59
C ARG A 239 1.42 23.36 -12.62
N PRO A 240 2.09 23.18 -13.77
CA PRO A 240 2.06 24.16 -14.84
C PRO A 240 0.62 24.56 -15.20
N LYS A 241 0.35 25.88 -15.23
CA LYS A 241 -0.96 26.49 -15.51
C LYS A 241 -2.08 26.21 -14.49
N ALA A 242 -1.80 25.61 -13.33
CA ALA A 242 -2.83 25.33 -12.33
C ALA A 242 -3.57 26.60 -11.89
N VAL A 243 -2.84 27.69 -11.62
CA VAL A 243 -3.41 28.98 -11.23
C VAL A 243 -4.33 29.55 -12.32
N GLU A 244 -3.88 29.57 -13.58
CA GLU A 244 -4.66 30.10 -14.70
C GLU A 244 -5.99 29.35 -14.88
N LEU A 245 -5.95 28.02 -14.83
CA LEU A 245 -7.13 27.17 -14.98
C LEU A 245 -8.10 27.35 -13.81
N LEU A 246 -7.59 27.33 -12.58
CA LEU A 246 -8.41 27.47 -11.38
C LEU A 246 -8.97 28.87 -11.22
N ALA A 247 -8.25 29.92 -11.63
CA ALA A 247 -8.75 31.29 -11.58
C ALA A 247 -9.93 31.51 -12.55
N ARG A 248 -10.00 30.75 -13.65
CA ARG A 248 -11.16 30.75 -14.54
C ARG A 248 -12.38 30.09 -13.89
N ASP A 249 -12.16 28.99 -13.19
CA ASP A 249 -13.24 28.18 -12.62
C ASP A 249 -13.69 28.70 -11.22
N PHE A 250 -12.82 29.45 -10.52
CA PHE A 250 -13.05 30.08 -9.20
C PHE A 250 -12.60 31.56 -9.18
N PRO A 251 -13.21 32.44 -10.00
CA PRO A 251 -12.77 33.82 -10.15
C PRO A 251 -12.98 34.70 -8.90
N ASP A 252 -13.86 34.27 -8.02
CA ASP A 252 -14.26 34.95 -6.79
C ASP A 252 -13.36 34.64 -5.58
N ARG A 253 -12.48 33.65 -5.70
CA ARG A 253 -11.58 33.21 -4.63
C ARG A 253 -10.22 33.89 -4.72
N ARG A 254 -9.60 34.14 -3.56
CA ARG A 254 -8.19 34.59 -3.49
C ARG A 254 -7.24 33.41 -3.64
N PHE A 255 -6.08 33.64 -4.24
CA PHE A 255 -5.09 32.61 -4.51
C PHE A 255 -3.84 32.78 -3.66
N TYR A 256 -3.42 31.69 -3.00
CA TYR A 256 -2.22 31.62 -2.17
C TYR A 256 -1.28 30.53 -2.66
N LEU A 257 0.04 30.76 -2.56
CA LEU A 257 1.08 29.78 -2.88
C LEU A 257 1.80 29.34 -1.60
N VAL A 258 1.96 28.03 -1.42
CA VAL A 258 2.72 27.45 -0.30
C VAL A 258 4.10 27.04 -0.80
N GLU A 259 5.14 27.66 -0.26
CA GLU A 259 6.53 27.42 -0.63
C GLU A 259 7.39 27.07 0.58
N ARG A 260 8.51 26.37 0.33
CA ARG A 260 9.44 26.01 1.39
C ARG A 260 10.39 27.18 1.66
N GLY A 261 10.29 27.77 2.84
CA GLY A 261 11.20 28.81 3.33
C GLY A 261 12.33 28.26 4.22
N GLY A 262 13.31 29.11 4.56
CA GLY A 262 14.54 28.75 5.29
C GLY A 262 14.36 28.19 6.72
N GLY A 263 13.13 28.13 7.23
CA GLY A 263 12.81 27.54 8.54
C GLY A 263 11.43 26.86 8.62
N GLY A 264 10.75 26.63 7.50
CA GLY A 264 9.37 26.11 7.48
C GLY A 264 8.66 26.35 6.15
N TRP A 265 7.33 26.39 6.18
CA TRP A 265 6.51 26.79 5.02
C TRP A 265 6.17 28.27 5.09
N SER A 266 6.32 28.97 3.97
CA SER A 266 5.80 30.32 3.76
C SER A 266 4.56 30.26 2.88
N VAL A 267 3.61 31.15 3.14
CA VAL A 267 2.40 31.29 2.31
C VAL A 267 2.35 32.71 1.77
N THR A 268 2.30 32.82 0.44
CA THR A 268 2.36 34.10 -0.28
C THR A 268 1.05 34.31 -1.03
N ASP A 269 0.46 35.50 -0.93
CA ASP A 269 -0.69 35.90 -1.76
C ASP A 269 -0.21 36.14 -3.20
N ILE A 270 -0.83 35.48 -4.17
CA ILE A 270 -0.44 35.57 -5.59
C ILE A 270 -1.11 36.79 -6.26
N GLY A 271 -2.01 37.50 -5.57
CA GLY A 271 -2.67 38.70 -6.08
C GLY A 271 -3.68 38.43 -7.20
N ILE A 272 -4.16 37.19 -7.32
CA ILE A 272 -5.13 36.75 -8.32
C ILE A 272 -6.45 36.44 -7.63
N GLY A 273 -7.55 36.97 -8.17
CA GLY A 273 -8.91 36.79 -7.66
C GLY A 273 -9.23 37.64 -6.41
N GLY A 274 -10.52 37.81 -6.11
CA GLY A 274 -10.99 38.56 -4.93
C GLY A 274 -11.39 40.03 -5.14
N SER A 275 -11.64 40.48 -6.38
CA SER A 275 -12.19 41.83 -6.64
C SER A 275 -13.73 41.87 -6.49
N LYS A 276 -14.24 41.62 -5.29
CA LYS A 276 -15.49 42.24 -4.85
C LYS A 276 -15.31 42.64 -3.39
N ALA A 277 -15.00 43.91 -3.18
CA ALA A 277 -15.33 44.56 -1.91
C ALA A 277 -16.82 44.28 -1.63
N PRO A 278 -17.22 43.98 -0.38
CA PRO A 278 -18.64 43.93 -0.05
C PRO A 278 -19.22 45.29 -0.41
N ALA A 279 -20.28 45.29 -1.23
CA ALA A 279 -21.06 46.49 -1.47
C ALA A 279 -21.49 47.02 -0.11
N GLU A 280 -21.03 48.23 0.24
CA GLU A 280 -21.52 48.96 1.39
C GLU A 280 -23.05 48.94 1.32
N THR A 281 -23.65 48.20 2.25
CA THR A 281 -25.09 48.26 2.44
C THR A 281 -25.35 49.63 3.07
N PRO A 282 -26.15 50.52 2.45
CA PRO A 282 -26.44 51.81 3.06
C PRO A 282 -27.15 51.56 4.39
N ALA A 283 -26.62 52.16 5.45
CA ALA A 283 -27.23 52.14 6.77
C ALA A 283 -28.64 52.74 6.68
N ASN A 284 -29.62 51.97 7.16
CA ASN A 284 -30.92 52.47 7.60
C ASN A 284 -30.96 52.42 9.12
#